data_AF-A0A0S8D6S6-F1
#
_entry.id   AF-A0A0S8D6S6-F1
#
_cell.length_a   1.000
_cell.length_b   1.000
_cell.length_c   1.000
_cell.angle_alpha   90.00
_cell.angle_beta   90.00
_cell.angle_gamma   90.00
#
_symmetry.space_group_name_H-M   'P 1'
#
loop_
_entity.id
_entity.type
_entity.pdbx_description
1 polymer ?
#
loop_
_entity_poly.entity_id
_entity_poly.type
_entity_poly.pdbx_seq_one_letter_code
_entity_poly.pdbx_strand_id
1 'polypeptide(L)'
;MMEQSVDVTHQTHEAHSAHLMEEVQENVQACMQCGTCSGSCANSFAMDLTPRQLWRLAQLGEKEEIFNSTTFYLCSACYYCTLRCPRGLPLTDIMGALKRLAAAEGIERYRQSSNFYRTFMDTVRRYGRIREAEFMNRYFFSMKKNPFLPLGFAAVGMKLMKKRKIPLEMPKLFGKGRFDALFRKVKELEARP
;
A
#
# COMPACT_ATOMS: atom_id res chain seq x y z
N MET A 1 13.30 -34.51 -24.35
CA MET A 1 12.03 -33.77 -24.39
C MET A 1 11.98 -32.93 -23.13
N MET A 2 12.02 -31.60 -23.29
CA MET A 2 12.06 -30.62 -22.20
C MET A 2 10.71 -30.58 -21.49
N GLU A 3 10.65 -30.98 -20.23
CA GLU A 3 9.51 -30.71 -19.36
C GLU A 3 9.57 -29.23 -18.93
N GLN A 4 8.62 -28.44 -19.43
CA GLN A 4 8.39 -27.07 -19.00
C GLN A 4 7.74 -27.10 -17.62
N SER A 5 8.47 -26.67 -16.59
CA SER A 5 7.92 -26.38 -15.27
C SER A 5 7.05 -25.12 -15.36
N VAL A 6 5.72 -25.30 -15.37
CA VAL A 6 4.75 -24.20 -15.26
C VAL A 6 4.78 -23.66 -13.83
N ASP A 7 5.19 -22.41 -13.68
CA ASP A 7 5.23 -21.69 -12.40
C ASP A 7 3.81 -21.28 -11.97
N VAL A 8 3.18 -22.14 -11.16
CA VAL A 8 1.79 -21.99 -10.67
C VAL A 8 1.63 -20.77 -9.75
N THR A 9 2.72 -20.22 -9.21
CA THR A 9 2.68 -19.03 -8.33
C THR A 9 2.38 -17.77 -9.14
N HIS A 10 3.01 -17.60 -10.30
CA HIS A 10 2.81 -16.44 -11.15
C HIS A 10 1.40 -16.37 -11.75
N GLN A 11 0.84 -17.50 -12.19
CA GLN A 11 -0.49 -17.55 -12.81
C GLN A 11 -1.63 -17.14 -11.85
N THR A 12 -1.51 -17.49 -10.57
CA THR A 12 -2.51 -17.10 -9.55
C THR A 12 -2.44 -15.62 -9.18
N HIS A 13 -1.24 -15.04 -9.17
CA HIS A 13 -1.05 -13.60 -8.95
C HIS A 13 -1.54 -12.77 -10.14
N GLU A 14 -1.31 -13.25 -11.37
CA GLU A 14 -1.70 -12.58 -12.59
C GLU A 14 -3.23 -12.56 -12.77
N ALA A 15 -3.90 -13.70 -12.58
CA ALA A 15 -5.36 -13.80 -12.63
C ALA A 15 -6.04 -12.96 -11.52
N HIS A 16 -5.50 -12.96 -10.31
CA HIS A 16 -6.02 -12.13 -9.21
C HIS A 16 -5.84 -10.63 -9.50
N SER A 17 -4.72 -10.24 -10.10
CA SER A 17 -4.47 -8.85 -10.49
C SER A 17 -5.41 -8.37 -11.59
N ALA A 18 -5.73 -9.24 -12.56
CA ALA A 18 -6.63 -8.93 -13.66
C ALA A 18 -8.05 -8.64 -13.13
N HIS A 19 -8.58 -9.53 -12.28
CA HIS A 19 -9.91 -9.36 -11.66
C HIS A 19 -10.03 -8.05 -10.85
N LEU A 20 -9.00 -7.71 -10.07
CA LEU A 20 -9.00 -6.48 -9.28
C LEU A 20 -8.87 -5.22 -10.15
N MET A 21 -8.18 -5.29 -11.29
CA MET A 21 -8.14 -4.18 -12.25
C MET A 21 -9.48 -4.00 -12.97
N GLU A 22 -10.17 -5.09 -13.26
CA GLU A 22 -11.54 -5.07 -13.79
C GLU A 22 -12.50 -4.40 -12.81
N GLU A 23 -12.44 -4.75 -11.52
CA GLU A 23 -13.21 -4.09 -10.45
C GLU A 23 -12.90 -2.57 -10.39
N VAL A 24 -11.63 -2.18 -10.51
CA VAL A 24 -11.24 -0.77 -10.58
C VAL A 24 -11.87 -0.08 -11.79
N GLN A 25 -11.83 -0.72 -12.96
CA GLN A 25 -12.38 -0.17 -14.21
C GLN A 25 -13.89 -0.01 -14.15
N GLU A 26 -14.62 -1.01 -13.65
CA GLU A 26 -16.07 -0.95 -13.43
C GLU A 26 -16.46 0.21 -12.51
N ASN A 27 -15.75 0.35 -11.38
CA ASN A 27 -15.99 1.41 -10.40
C ASN A 27 -15.77 2.83 -10.96
N VAL A 28 -14.94 3.00 -12.00
CA VAL A 28 -14.70 4.31 -12.64
C VAL A 28 -15.41 4.47 -13.98
N GLN A 29 -16.16 3.47 -14.46
CA GLN A 29 -16.80 3.51 -15.77
C GLN A 29 -17.74 4.71 -15.91
N ALA A 30 -18.48 5.03 -14.85
CA ALA A 30 -19.40 6.17 -14.79
C ALA A 30 -18.71 7.56 -14.63
N CYS A 31 -17.38 7.63 -14.59
CA CYS A 31 -16.63 8.88 -14.48
C CYS A 31 -16.80 9.74 -15.74
N MET A 32 -17.34 10.95 -15.56
CA MET A 32 -17.55 11.95 -16.62
C MET A 32 -16.38 12.93 -16.79
N GLN A 33 -15.20 12.65 -16.20
CA GLN A 33 -14.00 13.48 -16.33
C GLN A 33 -14.16 14.96 -15.91
N CYS A 34 -15.07 15.26 -14.96
CA CYS A 34 -15.38 16.63 -14.52
C CYS A 34 -14.23 17.37 -13.80
N GLY A 35 -13.27 16.64 -13.21
CA GLY A 35 -12.11 17.24 -12.54
C GLY A 35 -12.32 17.70 -11.08
N THR A 36 -13.51 17.54 -10.49
CA THR A 36 -13.76 17.89 -9.07
C THR A 36 -12.77 17.21 -8.10
N CYS A 37 -12.40 15.96 -8.40
CA CYS A 37 -11.41 15.23 -7.62
C CYS A 37 -10.01 15.87 -7.68
N SER A 38 -9.58 16.36 -8.84
CA SER A 38 -8.31 17.06 -9.00
C SER A 38 -8.31 18.39 -8.25
N GLY A 39 -9.37 19.20 -8.40
CA GLY A 39 -9.50 20.47 -7.70
C GLY A 39 -9.64 20.32 -6.17
N SER A 40 -10.14 19.18 -5.69
CA SER A 40 -10.29 18.91 -4.25
C SER A 40 -9.05 18.27 -3.62
N CYS A 41 -8.10 17.78 -4.42
CA CYS A 41 -6.96 17.04 -3.90
C CYS A 41 -5.88 17.99 -3.36
N ALA A 42 -5.69 18.00 -2.04
CA ALA A 42 -4.64 18.77 -1.37
C ALA A 42 -3.23 18.39 -1.86
N ASN A 43 -3.04 17.15 -2.33
CA ASN A 43 -1.75 16.63 -2.78
C ASN A 43 -1.54 16.79 -4.30
N SER A 44 -2.49 17.38 -5.05
CA SER A 44 -2.42 17.41 -6.52
C SER A 44 -1.17 18.09 -7.06
N PHE A 45 -0.60 19.04 -6.32
CA PHE A 45 0.62 19.77 -6.71
C PHE A 45 1.88 18.89 -6.68
N ALA A 46 1.85 17.77 -5.95
CA ALA A 46 2.97 16.84 -5.81
C ALA A 46 2.79 15.55 -6.63
N MET A 47 1.65 15.40 -7.30
CA MET A 47 1.35 14.23 -8.14
C MET A 47 1.86 14.47 -9.57
N ASP A 48 2.31 13.40 -10.22
CA ASP A 48 2.71 13.41 -11.64
C ASP A 48 1.50 13.42 -12.58
N LEU A 49 0.40 12.81 -12.17
CA LEU A 49 -0.90 12.90 -12.82
C LEU A 49 -1.92 13.47 -11.84
N THR A 50 -2.84 14.29 -12.33
CA THR A 50 -3.99 14.65 -11.50
C THR A 50 -4.89 13.42 -11.30
N PRO A 51 -5.66 13.33 -10.19
CA PRO A 51 -6.61 12.22 -9.99
C PRO A 51 -7.54 11.99 -11.19
N ARG A 52 -8.01 13.05 -11.85
CA ARG A 52 -8.80 12.97 -13.09
C ARG A 52 -8.08 12.19 -14.20
N GLN A 53 -6.80 12.50 -14.44
CA GLN A 53 -6.01 11.81 -15.47
C GLN A 53 -5.81 10.33 -15.11
N LEU A 54 -5.54 10.02 -13.84
CA LEU A 54 -5.45 8.65 -13.37
C LEU A 54 -6.77 7.88 -13.62
N TRP A 55 -7.92 8.50 -13.37
CA TRP A 55 -9.23 7.88 -13.67
C TRP A 55 -9.46 7.68 -15.16
N ARG A 56 -8.91 8.55 -16.02
CA ARG A 56 -8.97 8.32 -17.46
C ARG A 56 -8.17 7.10 -17.86
N LEU A 57 -6.96 6.92 -17.32
CA LEU A 57 -6.15 5.71 -17.53
C LEU A 57 -6.89 4.45 -17.04
N ALA A 58 -7.51 4.52 -15.86
CA ALA A 58 -8.28 3.41 -15.31
C ALA A 58 -9.50 3.05 -16.20
N GLN A 59 -10.21 4.04 -16.75
CA GLN A 59 -11.30 3.78 -17.72
C GLN A 59 -10.80 3.08 -18.99
N LEU A 60 -9.59 3.42 -19.44
CA LEU A 60 -8.96 2.86 -20.63
C LEU A 60 -8.29 1.50 -20.38
N GLY A 61 -8.19 1.05 -19.13
CA GLY A 61 -7.48 -0.19 -18.77
C GLY A 61 -5.96 -0.08 -18.83
N GLU A 62 -5.40 1.14 -18.82
CA GLU A 62 -3.96 1.41 -18.94
C GLU A 62 -3.19 1.11 -17.64
N LYS A 63 -3.12 -0.17 -17.29
CA LYS A 63 -2.55 -0.68 -16.04
C LYS A 63 -1.10 -0.24 -15.82
N GLU A 64 -0.26 -0.37 -16.85
CA GLU A 64 1.17 -0.05 -16.77
C GLU A 64 1.39 1.43 -16.42
N GLU A 65 0.64 2.33 -17.05
CA GLU A 65 0.78 3.77 -16.81
C GLU A 65 0.26 4.20 -15.43
N ILE A 66 -0.80 3.54 -14.94
CA ILE A 66 -1.28 3.75 -13.57
C ILE A 66 -0.19 3.40 -12.57
N PHE A 67 0.48 2.26 -12.74
CA PHE A 67 1.52 1.83 -11.80
C PHE A 67 2.86 2.54 -12.00
N ASN A 68 3.12 3.11 -13.18
CA ASN A 68 4.21 4.05 -13.39
C ASN A 68 3.93 5.44 -12.77
N SER A 69 2.70 5.75 -12.37
CA SER A 69 2.35 7.02 -11.75
C SER A 69 2.47 7.00 -10.22
N THR A 70 3.01 8.06 -9.63
CA THR A 70 3.05 8.26 -8.16
C THR A 70 1.71 8.64 -7.54
N THR A 71 0.72 9.00 -8.37
CA THR A 71 -0.55 9.62 -7.98
C THR A 71 -1.33 8.78 -6.97
N PHE A 72 -1.55 7.49 -7.27
CA PHE A 72 -2.30 6.63 -6.35
C PHE A 72 -1.56 6.45 -5.02
N TYR A 73 -0.22 6.42 -5.05
CA TYR A 73 0.60 6.25 -3.87
C TYR A 73 0.57 7.47 -2.94
N LEU A 74 0.57 8.67 -3.53
CA LEU A 74 0.49 9.96 -2.83
C LEU A 74 -0.90 10.30 -2.29
N CYS A 75 -1.92 9.50 -2.60
CA CYS A 75 -3.24 9.67 -2.01
C CYS A 75 -3.17 9.57 -0.47
N SER A 76 -3.65 10.58 0.25
CA SER A 76 -3.70 10.61 1.72
C SER A 76 -4.96 9.96 2.32
N ALA A 77 -5.86 9.43 1.47
CA ALA A 77 -7.15 8.90 1.88
C ALA A 77 -8.00 9.89 2.72
N CYS A 78 -8.02 11.16 2.31
CA CYS A 78 -8.78 12.21 3.00
C CYS A 78 -10.28 12.26 2.64
N TYR A 79 -10.76 11.40 1.73
CA TYR A 79 -12.16 11.27 1.29
C TYR A 79 -12.81 12.45 0.56
N TYR A 80 -12.16 13.62 0.45
CA TYR A 80 -12.75 14.78 -0.25
C TYR A 80 -13.20 14.49 -1.68
N CYS A 81 -12.41 13.74 -2.45
CA CYS A 81 -12.75 13.41 -3.83
C CYS A 81 -13.98 12.49 -3.94
N THR A 82 -14.11 11.52 -3.03
CA THR A 82 -15.29 10.64 -2.94
C THR A 82 -16.53 11.46 -2.61
N LEU A 83 -16.47 12.28 -1.55
CA LEU A 83 -17.61 13.06 -1.06
C LEU A 83 -18.11 14.11 -2.05
N ARG A 84 -17.21 14.67 -2.87
CA ARG A 84 -17.55 15.72 -3.85
C ARG A 84 -17.78 15.18 -5.25
N CYS A 85 -17.68 13.87 -5.48
CA CYS A 85 -17.89 13.31 -6.80
C CYS A 85 -19.37 13.45 -7.20
N PRO A 86 -19.72 14.18 -8.28
CA PRO A 86 -21.12 14.30 -8.71
C PRO A 86 -21.70 12.97 -9.24
N ARG A 87 -20.85 11.98 -9.50
CA ARG A 87 -21.23 10.62 -9.91
C ARG A 87 -21.23 9.62 -8.76
N GLY A 88 -20.89 10.05 -7.54
CA GLY A 88 -20.89 9.19 -6.35
C GLY A 88 -19.84 8.07 -6.36
N LEU A 89 -18.75 8.23 -7.10
CA LEU A 89 -17.74 7.17 -7.24
C LEU A 89 -16.92 6.98 -5.95
N PRO A 90 -16.59 5.74 -5.55
CA PRO A 90 -15.80 5.44 -4.35
C PRO A 90 -14.29 5.66 -4.55
N LEU A 91 -13.91 6.85 -5.03
CA LEU A 91 -12.56 7.17 -5.53
C LEU A 91 -11.43 6.89 -4.53
N THR A 92 -11.67 7.12 -3.23
CA THR A 92 -10.69 6.86 -2.17
C THR A 92 -10.43 5.35 -1.99
N ASP A 93 -11.48 4.53 -2.09
CA ASP A 93 -11.36 3.08 -1.94
C ASP A 93 -10.64 2.48 -3.15
N ILE A 94 -10.90 3.02 -4.35
CA ILE A 94 -10.19 2.68 -5.59
C ILE A 94 -8.69 3.01 -5.47
N MET A 95 -8.32 4.19 -4.95
CA MET A 95 -6.90 4.50 -4.65
C MET A 95 -6.30 3.47 -3.69
N GLY A 96 -7.05 3.04 -2.68
CA GLY A 96 -6.64 1.98 -1.74
C GLY A 96 -6.44 0.63 -2.43
N ALA A 97 -7.33 0.26 -3.36
CA ALA A 97 -7.23 -0.96 -4.16
C ALA A 97 -5.96 -0.95 -5.03
N LEU A 98 -5.67 0.16 -5.71
CA LEU A 98 -4.43 0.34 -6.48
C LEU A 98 -3.17 0.18 -5.60
N LYS A 99 -3.16 0.72 -4.37
CA LYS A 99 -2.05 0.51 -3.43
C LYS A 99 -1.86 -0.96 -3.04
N ARG A 100 -2.96 -1.68 -2.79
CA ARG A 100 -2.92 -3.12 -2.47
C ARG A 100 -2.42 -3.93 -3.65
N LEU A 101 -2.86 -3.62 -4.86
CA LEU A 101 -2.41 -4.23 -6.10
C LEU A 101 -0.92 -4.02 -6.33
N ALA A 102 -0.42 -2.79 -6.25
CA ALA A 102 1.00 -2.49 -6.41
C ALA A 102 1.87 -3.25 -5.38
N ALA A 103 1.37 -3.44 -4.16
CA ALA A 103 2.05 -4.22 -3.13
C ALA A 103 2.00 -5.74 -3.41
N ALA A 104 0.88 -6.25 -3.94
CA ALA A 104 0.70 -7.66 -4.29
C ALA A 104 1.56 -8.08 -5.49
N GLU A 105 1.68 -7.20 -6.49
CA GLU A 105 2.53 -7.41 -7.67
C GLU A 105 4.03 -7.18 -7.40
N GLY A 106 4.36 -6.61 -6.23
CA GLY A 106 5.75 -6.39 -5.84
C GLY A 106 6.46 -5.33 -6.69
N ILE A 107 5.74 -4.31 -7.15
CA ILE A 107 6.27 -3.25 -8.03
C ILE A 107 7.50 -2.59 -7.38
N GLU A 108 8.67 -2.73 -8.03
CA GLU A 108 9.97 -2.38 -7.43
C GLU A 108 10.01 -0.91 -7.00
N ARG A 109 9.41 -0.01 -7.79
CA ARG A 109 9.29 1.43 -7.48
C ARG A 109 8.67 1.70 -6.11
N TYR A 110 7.71 0.88 -5.70
CA TYR A 110 7.01 1.01 -4.42
C TYR A 110 7.46 0.00 -3.38
N ARG A 111 8.53 -0.76 -3.63
CA ARG A 111 8.99 -1.83 -2.75
C ARG A 111 9.34 -1.32 -1.35
N GLN A 112 10.02 -0.19 -1.27
CA GLN A 112 10.38 0.42 0.02
C GLN A 112 9.13 0.74 0.85
N SER A 113 8.18 1.45 0.25
CA SER A 113 6.96 1.88 0.91
C SER A 113 6.04 0.69 1.23
N SER A 114 5.95 -0.30 0.34
CA SER A 114 5.20 -1.54 0.58
C SER A 114 5.79 -2.35 1.73
N ASN A 115 7.12 -2.44 1.83
CA ASN A 115 7.80 -3.06 2.97
C ASN A 115 7.56 -2.29 4.27
N PHE A 116 7.56 -0.95 4.22
CA PHE A 116 7.24 -0.12 5.37
C PHE A 116 5.84 -0.42 5.91
N TYR A 117 4.81 -0.35 5.06
CA TYR A 117 3.43 -0.65 5.44
C TYR A 117 3.24 -2.10 5.89
N ARG A 118 3.88 -3.07 5.22
CA ARG A 118 3.82 -4.47 5.62
C ARG A 118 4.40 -4.69 7.02
N THR A 119 5.55 -4.08 7.31
CA THR A 119 6.20 -4.18 8.63
C THR A 119 5.39 -3.46 9.72
N PHE A 120 4.80 -2.32 9.37
CA PHE A 120 3.92 -1.57 10.25
C PHE A 120 2.73 -2.43 10.64
N MET A 121 2.04 -3.00 9.65
CA MET A 121 0.89 -3.88 9.89
C MET A 121 1.28 -5.17 10.61
N ASP A 122 2.46 -5.74 10.38
CA ASP A 122 2.96 -6.89 11.15
C ASP A 122 3.09 -6.55 12.64
N THR A 123 3.58 -5.35 12.96
CA THR A 123 3.72 -4.89 14.35
C THR A 123 2.34 -4.70 15.00
N VAL A 124 1.40 -4.06 14.29
CA VAL A 124 0.02 -3.88 14.77
C VAL A 124 -0.67 -5.24 14.97
N ARG A 125 -0.51 -6.19 14.04
CA ARG A 125 -1.06 -7.55 14.17
C ARG A 125 -0.49 -8.32 15.35
N ARG A 126 0.77 -8.06 15.73
CA ARG A 126 1.38 -8.74 16.87
C ARG A 126 0.93 -8.17 18.22
N TYR A 127 0.87 -6.84 18.33
CA TYR A 127 0.74 -6.19 19.64
C TYR A 127 -0.54 -5.36 19.82
N GLY A 128 -1.34 -5.17 18.76
CA GLY A 128 -2.51 -4.27 18.76
C GLY A 128 -2.15 -2.79 18.79
N ARG A 129 -0.85 -2.45 18.81
CA ARG A 129 -0.29 -1.11 18.80
C ARG A 129 1.09 -1.13 18.15
N ILE A 130 1.56 0.04 17.75
CA ILE A 130 2.93 0.18 17.23
C ILE A 130 3.91 0.14 18.41
N ARG A 131 4.98 -0.63 18.26
CA ARG A 131 6.18 -0.54 19.10
C ARG A 131 7.29 0.04 18.22
N GLU A 132 7.56 1.33 18.37
CA GLU A 132 8.34 2.13 17.42
C GLU A 132 9.75 1.56 17.21
N ALA A 133 10.45 1.19 18.28
CA ALA A 133 11.80 0.61 18.19
C ALA A 133 11.79 -0.74 17.46
N GLU A 134 10.82 -1.61 17.76
CA GLU A 134 10.70 -2.91 17.09
C GLU A 134 10.31 -2.75 15.62
N PHE A 135 9.35 -1.88 15.33
CA PHE A 135 8.90 -1.55 13.98
C PHE A 135 10.07 -1.07 13.12
N MET A 136 10.81 -0.06 13.59
CA MET A 136 11.94 0.50 12.84
C MET A 136 13.04 -0.55 12.63
N ASN A 137 13.40 -1.33 13.66
CA ASN A 137 14.38 -2.39 13.52
C ASN A 137 13.93 -3.43 12.48
N ARG A 138 12.70 -3.94 12.58
CA ARG A 138 12.14 -4.89 11.59
C ARG A 138 12.14 -4.33 10.17
N TYR A 139 11.79 -3.05 10.01
CA TYR A 139 11.76 -2.41 8.71
C TYR A 139 13.16 -2.31 8.11
N PHE A 140 14.14 -1.86 8.90
CA PHE A 140 15.53 -1.82 8.49
C PHE A 140 16.09 -3.21 8.18
N PHE A 141 15.77 -4.24 8.96
CA PHE A 141 16.15 -5.63 8.66
C PHE A 141 15.48 -6.18 7.40
N SER A 142 14.25 -5.76 7.09
CA SER A 142 13.55 -6.15 5.84
C SER A 142 14.19 -5.54 4.59
N MET A 143 14.91 -4.43 4.75
CA MET A 143 15.56 -3.66 3.69
C MET A 143 16.95 -4.23 3.35
N LYS A 144 17.03 -5.53 3.07
CA LYS A 144 18.30 -6.27 2.81
C LYS A 144 19.21 -5.67 1.72
N LYS A 145 18.65 -4.91 0.77
CA LYS A 145 19.42 -4.28 -0.32
C LYS A 145 20.32 -3.13 0.14
N ASN A 146 19.99 -2.44 1.25
CA ASN A 146 20.75 -1.27 1.73
C ASN A 146 21.09 -1.38 3.23
N PRO A 147 22.15 -2.14 3.60
CA PRO A 147 22.57 -2.32 5.00
C PRO A 147 22.94 -1.01 5.72
N PHE A 148 23.29 0.05 4.98
CA PHE A 148 23.67 1.35 5.52
C PHE A 148 22.48 2.32 5.71
N LEU A 149 21.28 1.95 5.28
CA LEU A 149 20.08 2.78 5.46
C LEU A 149 19.84 3.23 6.92
N PRO A 150 20.02 2.37 7.95
CA PRO A 150 19.83 2.78 9.34
C PRO A 150 20.79 3.91 9.76
N LEU A 151 21.97 3.97 9.16
CA LEU A 151 22.99 4.97 9.45
C LEU A 151 22.51 6.37 9.06
N GLY A 152 21.78 6.50 7.94
CA GLY A 152 21.16 7.76 7.51
C GLY A 152 20.10 8.29 8.50
N PHE A 153 19.46 7.40 9.25
CA PHE A 153 18.47 7.77 10.27
C PHE A 153 19.04 7.90 11.68
N ALA A 154 20.33 7.58 11.89
CA ALA A 154 20.95 7.53 13.22
C ALA A 154 20.86 8.86 13.98
N ALA A 155 21.07 10.01 13.30
CA ALA A 155 20.98 11.33 13.92
C ALA A 155 19.57 11.64 14.44
N VAL A 156 18.53 11.31 13.66
CA VAL A 156 17.12 11.47 14.07
C VAL A 156 16.79 10.50 15.20
N GLY A 157 17.20 9.24 15.07
CA GLY A 157 17.03 8.21 16.10
C GLY A 157 17.64 8.64 17.44
N MET A 158 18.88 9.13 17.44
CA MET A 158 19.57 9.61 18.64
C MET A 158 18.84 10.79 19.30
N LYS A 159 18.33 11.75 18.52
CA LYS A 159 17.53 12.87 19.03
C LYS A 159 16.23 12.40 19.70
N LEU A 160 15.54 11.42 19.10
CA LEU A 160 14.30 10.87 19.64
C LEU A 160 14.53 10.03 20.90
N MET A 161 15.59 9.22 20.94
CA MET A 161 16.01 8.45 22.11
C MET A 161 16.43 9.36 23.27
N LYS A 162 17.21 10.42 23.00
CA LYS A 162 17.59 11.44 24.00
C LYS A 162 16.35 12.11 24.62
N LYS A 163 15.30 12.32 23.83
CA LYS A 163 14.01 12.87 24.29
C LYS A 163 13.04 11.81 24.84
N ARG A 164 13.47 10.55 25.01
CA ARG A 164 12.64 9.41 25.47
C ARG A 164 11.36 9.18 24.65
N LYS A 165 11.36 9.57 23.37
CA LYS A 165 10.23 9.37 22.45
C LYS A 165 10.22 7.98 21.80
N ILE A 166 11.33 7.26 21.87
CA ILE A 166 11.44 5.88 21.41
C ILE A 166 12.01 5.06 22.57
N PRO A 167 11.27 4.04 23.07
CA PRO A 167 11.77 3.20 24.14
C PRO A 167 12.87 2.27 23.62
N LEU A 168 13.95 2.12 24.39
CA LEU A 168 15.07 1.23 24.05
C LEU A 168 14.68 -0.23 24.40
N GLU A 169 13.71 -0.78 23.68
CA GLU A 169 13.22 -2.14 23.89
C GLU A 169 13.90 -3.11 22.92
N MET A 170 14.38 -4.25 23.43
CA MET A 170 14.91 -5.32 22.58
C MET A 170 13.77 -5.89 21.72
N PRO A 171 13.91 -5.91 20.39
CA PRO A 171 12.85 -6.38 19.51
C PRO A 171 12.68 -7.89 19.64
N LYS A 172 11.44 -8.35 19.86
CA LYS A 172 11.12 -9.78 19.74
C LYS A 172 10.91 -10.09 18.27
N LEU A 173 11.99 -10.40 17.55
CA LEU A 173 11.95 -10.67 16.09
C LEU A 173 11.10 -11.90 15.73
N PHE A 174 11.04 -12.88 16.63
CA PHE A 174 10.38 -14.17 16.43
C PHE A 174 9.30 -14.44 17.50
N GLY A 175 8.27 -15.21 17.14
CA GLY A 175 7.15 -15.57 18.03
C GLY A 175 5.77 -15.16 17.50
N LYS A 176 4.72 -15.82 18.02
CA LYS A 176 3.31 -15.51 17.71
C LYS A 176 2.88 -14.22 18.43
N GLY A 177 2.16 -13.38 17.72
CA GLY A 177 1.53 -12.17 18.21
C GLY A 177 0.29 -12.44 19.05
N ARG A 178 -0.03 -11.54 19.99
CA ARG A 178 -1.22 -11.62 20.84
C ARG A 178 -2.52 -11.55 20.03
N PHE A 179 -2.51 -10.81 18.91
CA PHE A 179 -3.69 -10.63 18.05
C PHE A 179 -3.68 -11.51 16.79
N ASP A 180 -2.72 -12.42 16.62
CA ASP A 180 -2.65 -13.30 15.45
C ASP A 180 -3.93 -14.14 15.27
N ALA A 181 -4.54 -14.59 16.37
CA ALA A 181 -5.79 -15.34 16.35
C ALA A 181 -6.96 -14.49 15.83
N LEU A 182 -7.04 -13.23 16.24
CA LEU A 182 -8.08 -12.30 15.78
C LEU A 182 -7.97 -12.06 14.28
N PHE A 183 -6.77 -11.73 13.78
CA PHE A 183 -6.56 -11.49 12.35
C PHE A 183 -6.78 -12.74 11.50
N ARG A 184 -6.47 -13.93 12.02
CA ARG A 184 -6.83 -15.20 11.37
C ARG A 184 -8.34 -15.33 11.26
N LYS A 185 -9.08 -15.00 12.31
CA LYS A 185 -10.55 -15.05 12.30
C LYS A 185 -11.16 -14.04 11.33
N VAL A 186 -10.63 -12.82 11.27
CA VAL A 186 -11.06 -11.81 10.29
C VAL A 186 -10.88 -12.32 8.88
N LYS A 187 -9.72 -12.91 8.56
CA LYS A 187 -9.48 -13.50 7.24
C LYS A 187 -10.47 -14.62 6.90
N GLU A 188 -10.87 -15.44 7.87
CA GLU A 188 -11.92 -16.45 7.66
C GLU A 188 -13.30 -15.82 7.39
N LEU A 189 -13.60 -14.67 7.99
CA LEU A 189 -14.87 -13.97 7.78
C LEU A 189 -14.90 -13.25 6.43
N GLU A 190 -13.80 -12.60 6.04
CA GLU A 190 -13.66 -11.96 4.73
C GLU A 190 -13.67 -12.98 3.56
N ALA A 191 -13.29 -14.23 3.82
CA ALA A 191 -13.36 -15.31 2.83
C ALA A 191 -14.76 -15.93 2.69
N ARG A 192 -15.71 -15.56 3.55
CA ARG A 192 -17.11 -15.98 3.40
C ARG A 192 -17.79 -14.99 2.44
N PRO A 193 -18.47 -15.48 1.38
CA PRO A 193 -19.18 -14.63 0.43
C PRO A 193 -20.36 -13.91 1.08
#